data_AF-A0A3D5QD66-F1
#
_entry.id   AF-A0A3D5QD66-F1
#
_cell.length_a   1.000
_cell.length_b   1.000
_cell.length_c   1.000
_cell.angle_alpha   90.00
_cell.angle_beta   90.00
_cell.angle_gamma   90.00
#
_symmetry.space_group_name_H-M   'P 1'
#
loop_
_entity.id
_entity.type
_entity.pdbx_description
1 polymer ?
#
loop_
_entity_poly.entity_id
_entity_poly.type
_entity_poly.pdbx_seq_one_letter_code
_entity_poly.pdbx_strand_id
1 'polypeptide(L)' 'MNDYLTIALPKGRLAEETVNLLDSHRIINKESINFKSRKLIFEDTKGKVRFLMIRNMDVPTYVEHGACDLGVVGKD' A
#
# COMPACT_ATOMS: atom_id res chain seq x y z
N MET A 1 11.10 16.72 -4.41
CA MET A 1 9.81 16.58 -3.71
C MET A 1 9.27 15.20 -4.01
N ASN A 2 8.80 14.46 -3.01
CA ASN A 2 8.21 13.14 -3.25
C ASN A 2 6.78 13.36 -3.75
N ASP A 3 6.53 13.10 -5.03
CA ASP A 3 5.24 13.35 -5.68
C ASP A 3 4.17 12.29 -5.37
N TYR A 4 4.53 11.24 -4.63
CA TYR A 4 3.69 10.08 -4.36
C TYR A 4 3.48 9.87 -2.87
N LEU A 5 2.25 9.51 -2.48
CA LEU A 5 1.95 8.96 -1.17
C LEU A 5 2.30 7.47 -1.16
N THR A 6 3.27 7.06 -0.35
CA THR A 6 3.72 5.67 -0.23
C THR A 6 3.03 4.98 0.95
N ILE A 7 2.26 3.94 0.66
CA ILE A 7 1.47 3.18 1.63
C ILE A 7 2.05 1.77 1.77
N ALA A 8 2.51 1.40 2.97
CA ALA A 8 2.92 0.05 3.31
C ALA A 8 1.69 -0.84 3.62
N LEU A 9 1.59 -1.98 2.96
CA LEU A 9 0.52 -2.96 3.17
C LEU A 9 1.08 -4.37 3.41
N PRO A 10 0.53 -5.14 4.36
CA PRO A 10 0.84 -6.55 4.56
C PRO A 10 0.20 -7.38 3.45
N LYS A 11 0.97 -8.28 2.83
CA LYS A 11 0.41 -9.20 1.82
C LYS A 11 -0.77 -10.00 2.38
N GLY A 12 -1.76 -10.24 1.53
CA GLY A 12 -2.94 -11.04 1.86
C GLY A 12 -4.19 -10.17 2.04
N ARG A 13 -5.09 -10.64 2.91
CA ARG A 13 -6.46 -10.11 3.05
C ARG A 13 -6.51 -8.60 3.35
N LEU A 14 -5.67 -8.12 4.28
CA LEU A 14 -5.65 -6.70 4.66
C LEU A 14 -5.29 -5.78 3.50
N ALA A 15 -4.37 -6.21 2.61
CA ALA A 15 -4.04 -5.42 1.43
C ALA A 15 -5.22 -5.35 0.45
N GLU A 16 -5.92 -6.46 0.22
CA GLU A 16 -7.10 -6.47 -0.66
C GLU A 16 -8.23 -5.61 -0.10
N GLU A 17 -8.53 -5.71 1.19
CA GLU A 17 -9.54 -4.88 1.86
C GLU A 17 -9.19 -3.39 1.80
N THR A 18 -7.92 -3.04 2.06
CA THR A 18 -7.46 -1.64 2.00
C THR A 18 -7.56 -1.07 0.60
N VAL A 19 -7.11 -1.82 -0.41
CA VAL A 19 -7.15 -1.38 -1.81
C VAL A 19 -8.59 -1.18 -2.26
N ASN A 20 -9.49 -2.11 -1.93
CA ASN A 20 -10.92 -1.98 -2.25
C ASN A 20 -11.55 -0.77 -1.54
N LEU A 21 -11.16 -0.49 -0.29
CA LEU A 21 -11.63 0.68 0.44
C LEU A 21 -11.19 1.98 -0.25
N LEU A 22 -9.91 2.11 -0.61
CA LEU A 22 -9.38 3.29 -1.30
C LEU A 22 -10.01 3.46 -2.70
N ASP A 23 -10.22 2.37 -3.43
CA ASP A 23 -10.88 2.34 -4.74
C ASP A 23 -12.34 2.82 -4.64
N SER A 24 -13.09 2.34 -3.64
CA SER A 24 -14.49 2.77 -3.41
C SER A 24 -14.63 4.28 -3.12
N HIS A 25 -13.59 4.90 -2.57
CA HIS A 25 -13.51 6.35 -2.32
C HIS A 25 -12.86 7.12 -3.48
N ARG A 26 -12.55 6.44 -4.60
CA ARG A 26 -11.92 7.00 -5.80
C ARG A 26 -10.55 7.64 -5.54
N ILE A 27 -9.84 7.17 -4.51
CA ILE A 27 -8.49 7.64 -4.18
C ILE A 27 -7.46 6.98 -5.12
N ILE A 28 -7.68 5.71 -5.44
CA ILE A 28 -6.86 4.93 -6.37
C ILE A 28 -7.72 4.13 -7.35
N ASN A 29 -7.13 3.62 -8.41
CA ASN A 29 -7.67 2.55 -9.25
C ASN A 29 -7.06 1.20 -8.83
N LYS A 30 -7.87 0.29 -8.29
CA LYS A 30 -7.40 -1.04 -7.86
C LYS A 30 -6.76 -1.89 -8.97
N GLU A 31 -7.06 -1.63 -10.25
CA GLU A 31 -6.48 -2.35 -11.39
C GLU A 31 -4.97 -2.11 -11.53
N SER A 32 -4.45 -1.05 -10.88
CA SER A 32 -3.00 -0.79 -10.78
C SER A 32 -2.24 -1.84 -9.94
N ILE A 33 -2.96 -2.68 -9.19
CA ILE A 33 -2.40 -3.65 -8.26
C ILE A 33 -2.76 -5.06 -8.70
N ASN A 34 -1.74 -5.90 -8.85
CA ASN A 34 -1.91 -7.32 -9.13
C ASN A 34 -1.44 -8.14 -7.92
N PHE A 35 -2.38 -8.57 -7.09
CA PHE A 35 -2.11 -9.37 -5.89
C PHE A 35 -1.46 -10.74 -6.17
N LYS A 36 -1.56 -11.26 -7.39
CA LYS A 36 -0.90 -12.51 -7.79
C LYS A 36 0.57 -12.31 -8.19
N SER A 37 1.01 -11.07 -8.36
CA SER A 37 2.38 -10.74 -8.75
C SER A 37 3.34 -10.88 -7.56
N ARG A 38 4.58 -11.27 -7.85
CA ARG A 38 5.67 -11.26 -6.86
C ARG A 38 6.28 -9.87 -6.63
N LYS A 39 5.86 -8.86 -7.41
CA LYS A 39 6.29 -7.47 -7.20
C LYS A 39 5.96 -7.01 -5.79
N LEU A 40 6.85 -6.21 -5.22
CA LEU A 40 6.66 -5.58 -3.91
C LEU A 40 6.18 -4.14 -4.03
N ILE A 41 6.36 -3.52 -5.19
CA ILE A 41 5.97 -2.13 -5.43
C ILE A 41 4.93 -2.10 -6.55
N PHE A 42 3.82 -1.43 -6.27
CA PHE A 42 2.76 -1.12 -7.23
C PHE A 42 2.47 0.38 -7.19
N GLU A 43 2.06 0.94 -8.32
CA GLU A 43 1.87 2.39 -8.44
C GLU A 43 0.58 2.68 -9.20
N ASP A 44 -0.25 3.56 -8.62
CA ASP A 44 -1.29 4.28 -9.34
C ASP A 44 -0.77 5.68 -9.67
N THR A 45 -0.43 5.89 -10.95
CA THR A 45 0.08 7.17 -11.44
C THR A 45 -0.97 8.27 -11.42
N LYS A 46 -2.26 7.94 -11.53
CA LYS A 46 -3.35 8.93 -11.52
C LYS A 46 -3.67 9.37 -10.10
N GLY A 47 -3.73 8.43 -9.17
CA GLY A 47 -3.91 8.70 -7.74
C GLY A 47 -2.67 9.28 -7.06
N LYS A 48 -1.50 9.21 -7.72
CA LYS A 48 -0.19 9.52 -7.11
C LYS A 48 0.04 8.72 -5.82
N VAL A 49 -0.31 7.43 -5.85
CA VAL A 49 -0.15 6.52 -4.71
C VAL A 49 0.76 5.37 -5.10
N ARG A 50 1.72 5.05 -4.22
CA ARG A 50 2.60 3.89 -4.32
C ARG A 50 2.26 2.92 -3.19
N PHE A 51 2.07 1.66 -3.51
CA PHE A 51 1.89 0.60 -2.53
C PHE A 51 3.15 -0.23 -2.37
N LEU A 52 3.59 -0.39 -1.14
CA LEU A 52 4.70 -1.25 -0.75
C LEU A 52 4.17 -2.49 -0.02
N MET A 53 4.27 -3.64 -0.67
CA MET A 53 3.79 -4.93 -0.15
C MET A 53 4.90 -5.62 0.66
N ILE A 54 4.81 -5.54 1.99
CA ILE A 54 5.81 -6.09 2.93
C ILE A 54 5.16 -7.06 3.92
N ARG A 55 5.95 -7.58 4.88
CA ARG A 55 5.41 -8.42 5.96
C ARG A 55 4.72 -7.53 6.98
N ASN A 56 3.68 -8.04 7.64
CA ASN A 56 2.92 -7.32 8.66
C ASN A 56 3.83 -6.70 9.74
N MET A 57 4.78 -7.47 10.25
CA MET A 57 5.70 -7.01 11.30
C MET A 57 6.67 -5.91 10.84
N ASP A 58 6.91 -5.78 9.53
CA ASP A 58 7.83 -4.77 8.98
C ASP A 58 7.13 -3.43 8.73
N VAL A 59 5.79 -3.39 8.68
CA VAL A 59 5.02 -2.18 8.36
C VAL A 59 5.32 -1.02 9.32
N PRO A 60 5.27 -1.19 10.66
CA PRO A 60 5.55 -0.09 11.59
C PRO A 60 6.96 0.49 11.40
N THR A 61 7.96 -0.39 11.26
CA THR A 61 9.36 -0.01 11.05
C THR A 61 9.55 0.85 9.79
N TYR A 62 8.89 0.49 8.69
CA TYR A 62 9.00 1.26 7.44
C TYR A 62 8.37 2.64 7.54
N VAL A 63 7.25 2.76 8.25
CA VAL A 63 6.59 4.05 8.50
C VAL A 63 7.42 4.90 9.44
N GLU A 64 7.92 4.32 10.55
CA GLU A 64 8.74 5.01 11.54
C GLU A 64 10.03 5.61 10.95
N HIS A 65 10.69 4.87 10.06
CA HIS A 65 11.89 5.33 9.37
C HIS A 65 11.62 6.24 8.16
N GLY A 66 10.35 6.54 7.84
CA GLY A 66 9.98 7.38 6.71
C GLY A 66 10.24 6.76 5.33
N ALA A 67 10.42 5.43 5.27
CA ALA A 67 10.45 4.71 4.00
C ALA A 67 9.07 4.63 3.35
N CYS A 68 8.01 4.78 4.14
CA CYS A 68 6.62 4.92 3.73
C CYS A 68 5.96 6.06 4.51
N ASP A 69 4.99 6.74 3.89
CA ASP A 69 4.26 7.85 4.49
C ASP A 69 3.09 7.35 5.37
N LEU A 70 2.51 6.20 5.02
CA LEU A 70 1.41 5.56 5.74
C LEU A 70 1.60 4.03 5.77
N GLY A 71 1.04 3.37 6.77
CA GLY A 71 0.97 1.90 6.82
C GLY A 71 -0.35 1.42 7.37
N VAL A 72 -0.83 0.29 6.86
CA VAL A 72 -1.95 -0.46 7.45
C VAL A 72 -1.39 -1.73 8.06
N VAL A 73 -1.66 -1.98 9.33
CA VAL A 73 -1.14 -3.14 10.07
C VAL A 73 -2.27 -3.75 10.90
N GLY A 74 -2.22 -5.06 11.09
CA GLY A 74 -3.06 -5.71 12.09
C GLY A 74 -2.71 -5.25 13.51
N LYS A 75 -3.68 -5.32 14.43
CA LYS A 75 -3.50 -4.97 15.84
C LYS A 75 -2.86 -6.11 16.65
N ASP A 76 -2.70 -7.28 16.03
CA ASP A 76 -2.12 -8.49 16.60
C ASP A 76 -0.66 -8.31 17.07
#